data_AF-A0AA36J350-F1
#
_entry.id   AF-A0AA36J350-F1
#
_cell.length_a   1.000
_cell.length_b   1.000
_cell.length_c   1.000
_cell.angle_alpha   90.00
_cell.angle_beta   90.00
_cell.angle_gamma   90.00
#
_symmetry.space_group_name_H-M   'P 1'
#
loop_
_entity.id
_entity.type
_entity.pdbx_description
1 polymer ?
#
loop_
_entity_poly.entity_id
_entity_poly.type
_entity_poly.pdbx_seq_one_letter_code
_entity_poly.pdbx_strand_id
1 'polypeptide(L)'
;MSFIRLSTAWRRVGSQRGASGAGARARAAVLVDGRRSLELVQAELRQKLLLGAVDVWAAGRQGAALALRAAAGERRFVLRQAQAAELEAAGLEQRGEGDVKPETGDRLAFRLHFDGSPAASVPEPRKVFQVGQSSNLDFIPLAKAIATELRWLPSGEVLAVESLMLGKAKNMWTRCFSLAKAVAQVYEWQIKPEVAHTAVRPFSCMSLERQLRDFKVHGEQQQAPRALRLVLFPEGDPPPRPDGSPGLRVAQKVASCAQPLVFLKHFHGLQV
;
A
#
# COMPACT_ATOMS: atom_id res chain seq x y z
N MET A 1 8.73 -14.65 -40.97
CA MET A 1 8.95 -14.97 -39.54
C MET A 1 10.24 -14.30 -39.10
N SER A 2 10.15 -13.14 -38.48
CA SER A 2 11.32 -12.33 -38.11
C SER A 2 11.26 -12.04 -36.61
N PHE A 3 12.21 -12.60 -35.86
CA PHE A 3 12.41 -12.33 -34.44
C PHE A 3 13.21 -11.03 -34.29
N ILE A 4 12.56 -9.96 -33.82
CA ILE A 4 13.25 -8.74 -33.42
C ILE A 4 13.73 -8.94 -31.97
N ARG A 5 15.02 -9.17 -31.81
CA ARG A 5 15.75 -8.99 -30.54
C ARG A 5 15.82 -7.48 -30.25
N LEU A 6 15.13 -7.02 -29.21
CA LEU A 6 15.40 -5.70 -28.63
C LEU A 6 16.27 -5.87 -27.39
N SER A 7 17.53 -5.45 -27.55
CA SER A 7 18.54 -5.33 -26.50
C SER A 7 18.16 -4.23 -25.51
N THR A 8 18.06 -4.58 -24.24
CA THR A 8 17.90 -3.66 -23.11
C THR A 8 19.26 -3.05 -22.73
N ALA A 9 19.69 -2.02 -23.46
CA ALA A 9 20.77 -1.15 -23.01
C ALA A 9 20.20 -0.03 -22.13
N TRP A 10 20.04 -0.30 -20.83
CA TRP A 10 19.76 0.74 -19.83
C TRP A 10 21.04 1.55 -19.60
N ARG A 11 21.19 2.62 -20.39
CA ARG A 11 22.27 3.59 -20.24
C ARG A 11 22.00 4.44 -19.00
N ARG A 12 22.84 4.25 -17.99
CA ARG A 12 22.85 4.98 -16.72
C ARG A 12 23.23 6.44 -17.00
N VAL A 13 22.26 7.34 -17.07
CA VAL A 13 22.52 8.79 -17.12
C VAL A 13 22.67 9.26 -15.67
N GLY A 14 23.91 9.53 -15.30
CA GLY A 14 24.23 10.25 -14.08
C GLY A 14 23.93 11.74 -14.25
N SER A 15 23.30 12.33 -13.24
CA SER A 15 23.49 13.73 -12.90
C SER A 15 23.29 13.90 -11.41
N GLN A 16 24.37 13.63 -10.66
CA GLN A 16 24.50 14.09 -9.28
C GLN A 16 25.21 15.44 -9.31
N ARG A 17 24.47 16.51 -9.06
CA ARG A 17 25.04 17.74 -8.49
C ARG A 17 24.13 18.27 -7.40
N GLY A 18 24.68 18.33 -6.19
CA GLY A 18 24.26 19.28 -5.15
C GLY A 18 23.29 18.77 -4.09
N ALA A 19 23.79 17.99 -3.13
CA ALA A 19 23.34 18.07 -1.73
C ALA A 19 24.38 17.38 -0.83
N SER A 20 25.22 18.18 -0.18
CA SER A 20 26.09 17.72 0.90
C SER A 20 25.25 17.44 2.13
N GLY A 21 25.07 16.17 2.46
CA GLY A 21 24.41 15.74 3.69
C GLY A 21 24.45 14.22 3.81
N ALA A 22 25.35 13.71 4.65
CA ALA A 22 25.40 12.35 5.19
C ALA A 22 24.83 11.22 4.30
N GLY A 23 25.69 10.68 3.41
CA GLY A 23 25.65 9.27 3.01
C GLY A 23 24.28 8.67 2.64
N ALA A 24 23.44 9.40 1.88
CA ALA A 24 22.23 8.82 1.32
C ALA A 24 22.62 7.73 0.31
N ARG A 25 22.75 6.48 0.79
CA ARG A 25 22.89 5.31 -0.08
C ARG A 25 21.82 5.41 -1.16
N ALA A 26 22.24 5.37 -2.41
CA ALA A 26 21.33 5.43 -3.55
C ALA A 26 20.26 4.34 -3.37
N ARG A 27 19.02 4.77 -3.14
CA ARG A 27 17.89 3.86 -2.92
C ARG A 27 17.52 3.23 -4.25
N ALA A 28 17.22 1.93 -4.24
CA ALA A 28 16.72 1.29 -5.45
C ALA A 28 15.32 1.82 -5.77
N ALA A 29 15.01 2.02 -7.05
CA ALA A 29 13.71 2.53 -7.50
C ALA A 29 13.05 1.57 -8.50
N VAL A 30 11.75 1.32 -8.37
CA VAL A 30 10.93 0.55 -9.33
C VAL A 30 9.93 1.50 -9.98
N LEU A 31 9.86 1.49 -11.31
CA LEU A 31 8.92 2.32 -12.07
C LEU A 31 7.75 1.47 -12.57
N VAL A 32 6.53 1.94 -12.30
CA VAL A 32 5.28 1.25 -12.63
C VAL A 32 4.33 2.20 -13.37
N ASP A 33 4.37 2.15 -14.70
CA ASP A 33 3.60 3.02 -15.60
C ASP A 33 2.29 2.38 -16.12
N GLY A 34 2.02 1.13 -15.75
CA GLY A 34 0.88 0.36 -16.23
C GLY A 34 1.16 -0.56 -17.42
N ARG A 35 2.30 -0.46 -18.10
CA ARG A 35 2.57 -1.22 -19.33
C ARG A 35 3.16 -2.60 -19.09
N ARG A 36 3.74 -2.81 -17.91
CA ARG A 36 4.39 -4.05 -17.51
C ARG A 36 3.39 -5.02 -16.91
N SER A 37 3.66 -6.33 -17.04
CA SER A 37 2.85 -7.34 -16.36
C SER A 37 3.06 -7.29 -14.84
N LEU A 38 2.09 -7.82 -14.10
CA LEU A 38 2.16 -7.85 -12.63
C LEU A 38 3.37 -8.67 -12.17
N GLU A 39 3.63 -9.80 -12.81
CA GLU A 39 4.69 -10.75 -12.45
C GLU A 39 6.07 -10.11 -12.60
N LEU A 40 6.27 -9.31 -13.66
CA LEU A 40 7.52 -8.57 -13.89
C LEU A 40 7.75 -7.50 -12.83
N VAL A 41 6.70 -6.79 -12.41
CA VAL A 41 6.81 -5.77 -11.36
C VAL A 41 7.07 -6.43 -10.00
N GLN A 42 6.40 -7.54 -9.70
CA GLN A 42 6.62 -8.33 -8.48
C GLN A 42 8.05 -8.87 -8.39
N ALA A 43 8.55 -9.48 -9.47
CA ALA A 43 9.90 -10.04 -9.50
C ALA A 43 10.97 -8.96 -9.27
N GLU A 44 10.85 -7.81 -9.94
CA GLU A 44 11.78 -6.69 -9.76
C GLU A 44 11.70 -6.09 -8.35
N LEU A 45 10.49 -5.90 -7.82
CA LEU A 45 10.29 -5.38 -6.46
C LEU A 45 10.96 -6.30 -5.43
N ARG A 46 10.69 -7.61 -5.50
CA ARG A 46 11.33 -8.61 -4.62
C ARG A 46 12.84 -8.55 -4.69
N GLN A 47 13.39 -8.56 -5.92
CA GLN A 47 14.83 -8.47 -6.12
C GLN A 47 15.44 -7.23 -5.47
N LYS A 48 14.78 -6.07 -5.60
CA LYS A 48 15.27 -4.81 -5.02
C LYS A 48 15.09 -4.75 -3.51
N LEU A 49 14.03 -5.34 -2.96
CA LEU A 49 13.80 -5.42 -1.51
C LEU A 49 14.86 -6.27 -0.80
N LEU A 50 15.49 -7.22 -1.50
CA LEU A 50 16.65 -7.96 -0.99
C LEU A 50 17.90 -7.06 -0.83
N LEU A 51 17.99 -5.97 -1.59
CA LEU A 51 19.13 -5.04 -1.56
C LEU A 51 18.96 -3.93 -0.50
N GLY A 52 17.76 -3.75 0.05
CA GLY A 52 17.48 -2.77 1.10
C GLY A 52 16.20 -1.98 0.87
N ALA A 53 16.27 -0.67 1.13
CA ALA A 53 15.15 0.24 0.96
C ALA A 53 14.84 0.49 -0.54
N VAL A 54 13.55 0.48 -0.87
CA VAL A 54 13.07 0.59 -2.26
C VAL A 54 11.98 1.65 -2.36
N ASP A 55 12.05 2.47 -3.39
CA ASP A 55 10.97 3.38 -3.79
C ASP A 55 10.23 2.82 -5.01
N VAL A 56 8.92 2.64 -4.93
CA VAL A 56 8.10 2.29 -6.08
C VAL A 56 7.33 3.52 -6.53
N TRP A 57 7.59 3.97 -7.76
CA TRP A 57 6.93 5.11 -8.40
C TRP A 57 5.85 4.59 -9.34
N ALA A 58 4.60 4.88 -9.01
CA ALA A 58 3.44 4.38 -9.72
C ALA A 58 2.69 5.53 -10.41
N ALA A 59 2.64 5.51 -11.75
CA ALA A 59 2.00 6.57 -12.55
C ALA A 59 0.63 6.13 -13.10
N GLY A 60 -0.38 6.98 -12.91
CA GLY A 60 -1.73 6.73 -13.43
C GLY A 60 -2.49 5.60 -12.71
N ARG A 61 -3.74 5.38 -13.15
CA ARG A 61 -4.66 4.42 -12.48
C ARG A 61 -4.17 2.97 -12.57
N GLN A 62 -3.72 2.56 -13.75
CA GLN A 62 -3.22 1.21 -13.97
C GLN A 62 -1.89 0.97 -13.24
N GLY A 63 -0.98 1.95 -13.27
CA GLY A 63 0.29 1.88 -12.55
C GLY A 63 0.08 1.76 -11.04
N ALA A 64 -0.80 2.58 -10.46
CA ALA A 64 -1.16 2.50 -9.04
C ALA A 64 -1.73 1.13 -8.66
N ALA A 65 -2.67 0.60 -9.46
CA ALA A 65 -3.25 -0.71 -9.22
C ALA A 65 -2.19 -1.82 -9.30
N LEU A 66 -1.32 -1.81 -10.30
CA LEU A 66 -0.24 -2.80 -10.43
C LEU A 66 0.78 -2.69 -9.28
N ALA A 67 1.18 -1.48 -8.89
CA ALA A 67 2.13 -1.28 -7.81
C ALA A 67 1.61 -1.80 -6.47
N LEU A 68 0.35 -1.50 -6.12
CA LEU A 68 -0.26 -2.01 -4.88
C LEU A 68 -0.35 -3.54 -4.90
N ARG A 69 -0.79 -4.13 -6.01
CA ARG A 69 -0.85 -5.59 -6.17
C ARG A 69 0.53 -6.24 -6.14
N ALA A 70 1.54 -5.59 -6.70
CA ALA A 70 2.91 -6.08 -6.66
C ALA A 70 3.50 -6.01 -5.24
N ALA A 71 3.11 -5.02 -4.46
CA ALA A 71 3.48 -4.86 -3.05
C ALA A 71 2.73 -5.82 -2.11
N ALA A 72 1.77 -6.61 -2.62
CA ALA A 72 0.93 -7.45 -1.79
C ALA A 72 1.74 -8.56 -1.10
N GLY A 73 1.75 -8.55 0.23
CA GLY A 73 2.46 -9.54 1.05
C GLY A 73 3.97 -9.32 1.18
N GLU A 74 4.52 -8.24 0.62
CA GLU A 74 5.98 -8.04 0.56
C GLU A 74 6.55 -7.49 1.88
N ARG A 75 6.30 -6.21 2.17
CA ARG A 75 6.82 -5.48 3.34
C ARG A 75 5.90 -4.31 3.68
N ARG A 76 6.12 -3.71 4.87
CA ARG A 76 5.48 -2.43 5.20
C ARG A 76 6.06 -1.31 4.35
N PHE A 77 5.22 -0.34 3.99
CA PHE A 77 5.60 0.84 3.23
C PHE A 77 4.80 2.06 3.63
N VAL A 78 5.31 3.24 3.33
CA VAL A 78 4.55 4.48 3.38
C VAL A 78 4.00 4.78 1.99
N LEU A 79 2.73 5.15 1.90
CA LEU A 79 2.07 5.54 0.65
C LEU A 79 1.79 7.03 0.64
N ARG A 80 2.34 7.75 -0.34
CA ARG A 80 2.11 9.19 -0.51
C ARG A 80 1.92 9.58 -1.97
N GLN A 81 1.46 10.81 -2.20
CA GLN A 81 1.42 11.36 -3.55
C GLN A 81 2.84 11.71 -3.99
N ALA A 82 3.15 11.47 -5.27
CA ALA A 82 4.41 11.84 -5.87
C ALA A 82 4.25 13.17 -6.61
N GLN A 83 5.19 14.09 -6.42
CA GLN A 83 5.21 15.37 -7.13
C GLN A 83 5.81 15.20 -8.53
N ALA A 84 5.44 16.09 -9.47
CA ALA A 84 5.93 16.02 -10.85
C ALA A 84 7.47 15.99 -10.95
N ALA A 85 8.15 16.86 -10.19
CA ALA A 85 9.60 16.91 -10.16
C ALA A 85 10.24 15.60 -9.68
N GLU A 86 9.58 14.87 -8.75
CA GLU A 86 10.08 13.58 -8.27
C GLU A 86 9.97 12.49 -9.34
N LEU A 87 8.91 12.55 -10.16
CA LEU A 87 8.73 11.61 -11.27
C LEU A 87 9.77 11.84 -12.38
N GLU A 88 10.04 13.09 -12.70
CA GLU A 88 11.07 13.46 -13.67
C GLU A 88 12.45 13.01 -13.20
N ALA A 89 12.80 13.27 -11.94
CA ALA A 89 14.05 12.79 -11.35
C ALA A 89 14.14 11.25 -11.32
N ALA A 90 13.01 10.56 -11.21
CA ALA A 90 12.95 9.10 -11.25
C ALA A 90 12.99 8.52 -12.68
N GLY A 91 12.99 9.35 -13.73
CA GLY A 91 13.00 8.91 -15.13
C GLY A 91 11.63 8.50 -15.68
N LEU A 92 10.54 8.89 -15.01
CA LEU A 92 9.19 8.85 -15.58
C LEU A 92 8.97 10.13 -16.39
N GLU A 93 9.64 10.23 -17.54
CA GLU A 93 9.52 11.39 -18.43
C GLU A 93 8.05 11.74 -18.70
N GLN A 94 7.75 13.05 -18.72
CA GLN A 94 6.51 13.54 -19.31
C GLN A 94 6.49 13.02 -20.75
N ARG A 95 5.39 12.36 -21.14
CA ARG A 95 5.24 11.93 -22.53
C ARG A 95 5.28 13.20 -23.39
N GLY A 96 6.39 13.43 -24.07
CA GLY A 96 6.52 14.49 -25.07
C GLY A 96 5.53 14.26 -26.20
N GLU A 97 4.89 15.36 -26.60
CA GLU A 97 4.41 15.65 -27.95
C GLU A 97 3.57 14.56 -28.62
N GLY A 98 2.29 14.51 -28.24
CA GLY A 98 1.27 13.76 -28.95
C GLY A 98 -0.11 14.27 -28.58
N ASP A 99 -0.41 15.51 -28.99
CA ASP A 99 -1.71 16.17 -29.20
C ASP A 99 -2.90 15.89 -28.23
N VAL A 100 -2.62 15.41 -27.02
CA VAL A 100 -3.60 15.40 -25.94
C VAL A 100 -3.31 16.63 -25.11
N LYS A 101 -4.15 17.66 -25.29
CA LYS A 101 -4.14 18.89 -24.48
C LYS A 101 -3.81 18.53 -23.03
N PRO A 102 -2.83 19.20 -22.40
CA PRO A 102 -2.65 19.15 -20.97
C PRO A 102 -3.85 19.87 -20.36
N GLU A 103 -4.98 19.19 -20.24
CA GLU A 103 -6.10 19.63 -19.43
C GLU A 103 -5.65 19.54 -17.97
N THR A 104 -4.87 20.52 -17.53
CA THR A 104 -4.75 20.99 -16.13
C THR A 104 -4.52 19.93 -15.05
N GLY A 105 -4.16 18.72 -15.44
CA GLY A 105 -4.23 17.53 -14.62
C GLY A 105 -2.83 17.12 -14.28
N ASP A 106 -2.34 17.58 -13.13
CA ASP A 106 -1.16 17.03 -12.49
C ASP A 106 -1.15 15.51 -12.66
N ARG A 107 -0.06 14.99 -13.23
CA ARG A 107 0.10 13.56 -13.49
C ARG A 107 0.01 12.83 -12.15
N LEU A 108 -1.18 12.32 -11.84
CA LEU A 108 -1.44 11.69 -10.55
C LEU A 108 -0.59 10.43 -10.43
N ALA A 109 0.37 10.49 -9.52
CA ALA A 109 1.31 9.41 -9.24
C ALA A 109 1.49 9.23 -7.74
N PHE A 110 1.96 8.06 -7.37
CA PHE A 110 2.19 7.67 -5.99
C PHE A 110 3.59 7.13 -5.80
N ARG A 111 4.11 7.33 -4.59
CA ARG A 111 5.33 6.70 -4.11
C ARG A 111 4.99 5.75 -2.99
N LEU A 112 5.38 4.48 -3.15
CA LEU A 112 5.42 3.51 -2.05
C LEU A 112 6.87 3.45 -1.57
N HIS A 113 7.12 3.88 -0.35
CA HIS A 113 8.44 3.87 0.25
C HIS A 113 8.59 2.67 1.19
N PHE A 114 9.46 1.72 0.82
CA PHE A 114 9.82 0.57 1.64
C PHE A 114 11.13 0.88 2.36
N ASP A 115 11.09 0.98 3.68
CA ASP A 115 12.24 1.22 4.57
C ASP A 115 13.05 -0.05 4.87
N GLY A 116 12.54 -1.21 4.45
CA GLY A 116 13.12 -2.52 4.72
C GLY A 116 12.47 -3.25 5.89
N SER A 117 11.47 -2.65 6.55
CA SER A 117 10.69 -3.28 7.61
C SER A 117 10.12 -4.62 7.15
N PRO A 118 10.32 -5.72 7.90
CA PRO A 118 9.86 -7.03 7.47
C PRO A 118 8.33 -7.06 7.31
N ALA A 119 7.85 -8.03 6.53
CA ALA A 119 6.43 -8.35 6.55
C ALA A 119 6.03 -8.68 7.99
N ALA A 120 5.11 -7.89 8.54
CA ALA A 120 4.54 -8.18 9.85
C ALA A 120 3.41 -9.19 9.70
N SER A 121 3.20 -10.02 10.73
CA SER A 121 1.92 -10.70 10.88
C SER A 121 0.82 -9.64 10.86
N VAL A 122 -0.20 -9.85 10.04
CA VAL A 122 -1.31 -8.91 9.90
C VAL A 122 -2.37 -9.32 10.93
N PRO A 123 -2.58 -8.54 12.01
CA PRO A 123 -3.68 -8.81 12.93
C PRO A 123 -5.02 -8.57 12.23
N GLU A 124 -6.09 -9.17 12.76
CA GLU A 124 -7.42 -8.91 12.22
C GLU A 124 -7.75 -7.41 12.39
N PRO A 125 -8.13 -6.70 11.31
CA PRO A 125 -8.43 -5.29 11.41
C PRO A 125 -9.64 -5.05 12.29
N ARG A 126 -9.52 -4.07 13.20
CA ARG A 126 -10.65 -3.62 14.04
C ARG A 126 -11.81 -3.11 13.20
N LYS A 127 -11.49 -2.47 12.07
CA LYS A 127 -12.47 -1.91 11.15
C LYS A 127 -11.98 -2.03 9.71
N VAL A 128 -12.91 -2.28 8.81
CA VAL A 128 -12.66 -2.43 7.37
C VAL A 128 -13.53 -1.44 6.61
N PHE A 129 -12.91 -0.51 5.90
CA PHE A 129 -13.60 0.39 4.97
C PHE A 129 -13.64 -0.22 3.57
N GLN A 130 -14.83 -0.39 2.99
CA GLN A 130 -14.99 -0.94 1.65
C GLN A 130 -15.19 0.17 0.62
N VAL A 131 -14.40 0.15 -0.45
CA VAL A 131 -14.53 1.06 -1.59
C VAL A 131 -15.55 0.48 -2.57
N GLY A 132 -16.75 1.07 -2.57
CA GLY A 132 -17.90 0.65 -3.38
C GLY A 132 -17.72 0.82 -4.90
N GLN A 133 -18.73 0.37 -5.66
CA GLN A 133 -18.72 0.41 -7.13
C GLN A 133 -19.06 1.78 -7.74
N SER A 134 -19.72 2.67 -7.00
CA SER A 134 -20.24 3.97 -7.48
C SER A 134 -19.18 5.07 -7.58
N SER A 135 -17.91 4.71 -7.85
CA SER A 135 -16.77 5.62 -7.74
C SER A 135 -16.63 6.56 -8.94
N ASN A 136 -17.57 7.49 -9.09
CA ASN A 136 -17.26 8.79 -9.65
C ASN A 136 -17.07 9.76 -8.46
N LEU A 137 -15.80 10.12 -8.24
CA LEU A 137 -15.31 11.44 -7.82
C LEU A 137 -14.84 11.68 -6.37
N ASP A 138 -15.46 11.17 -5.31
CA ASP A 138 -15.08 11.66 -3.97
C ASP A 138 -14.30 10.67 -3.10
N PHE A 139 -12.97 10.79 -3.14
CA PHE A 139 -12.06 10.09 -2.22
C PHE A 139 -11.93 10.79 -0.85
N ILE A 140 -12.31 12.08 -0.77
CA ILE A 140 -12.18 12.90 0.44
C ILE A 140 -12.99 12.36 1.62
N PRO A 141 -14.27 11.94 1.46
CA PRO A 141 -15.01 11.33 2.57
C PRO A 141 -14.34 10.08 3.13
N LEU A 142 -13.80 9.23 2.24
CA LEU A 142 -13.05 8.04 2.65
C LEU A 142 -11.76 8.41 3.40
N ALA A 143 -11.00 9.38 2.89
CA ALA A 143 -9.80 9.88 3.57
C ALA A 143 -10.13 10.41 4.97
N LYS A 144 -11.18 11.23 5.13
CA LYS A 144 -11.62 11.76 6.44
C LYS A 144 -12.02 10.64 7.40
N ALA A 145 -12.74 9.63 6.91
CA ALA A 145 -13.12 8.47 7.73
C ALA A 145 -11.88 7.68 8.20
N ILE A 146 -10.93 7.42 7.29
CA ILE A 146 -9.66 6.74 7.63
C ILE A 146 -8.88 7.55 8.67
N ALA A 147 -8.68 8.84 8.44
CA ALA A 147 -7.95 9.73 9.34
C ALA A 147 -8.56 9.76 10.74
N THR A 148 -9.90 9.84 10.82
CA THR A 148 -10.63 9.86 12.09
C THR A 148 -10.41 8.57 12.87
N GLU A 149 -10.52 7.41 12.22
CA GLU A 149 -10.30 6.12 12.88
C GLU A 149 -8.83 5.94 13.30
N LEU A 150 -7.89 6.19 12.39
CA LEU A 150 -6.45 6.08 12.67
C LEU A 150 -6.01 6.93 13.85
N ARG A 151 -6.58 8.13 13.99
CA ARG A 151 -6.27 9.03 15.09
C ARG A 151 -6.56 8.39 16.45
N TRP A 152 -7.61 7.59 16.58
CA TRP A 152 -8.07 7.05 17.87
C TRP A 152 -7.78 5.56 18.07
N LEU A 153 -7.19 4.90 17.07
CA LEU A 153 -6.92 3.48 17.09
C LEU A 153 -5.87 3.13 18.17
N PRO A 154 -6.15 2.23 19.11
CA PRO A 154 -5.17 1.72 20.07
C PRO A 154 -3.93 1.15 19.38
N SER A 155 -2.78 1.26 20.06
CA SER A 155 -1.52 0.72 19.56
C SER A 155 -1.59 -0.80 19.45
N GLY A 156 -1.08 -1.34 18.34
CA GLY A 156 -1.15 -2.77 18.03
C GLY A 156 -2.42 -3.20 17.29
N GLU A 157 -3.46 -2.37 17.26
CA GLU A 157 -4.62 -2.58 16.39
C GLU A 157 -4.35 -2.01 14.99
N VAL A 158 -5.06 -2.54 14.00
CA VAL A 158 -4.93 -2.09 12.61
C VAL A 158 -6.27 -1.75 12.00
N LEU A 159 -6.24 -0.84 11.03
CA LEU A 159 -7.37 -0.47 10.20
C LEU A 159 -7.15 -1.02 8.79
N ALA A 160 -8.20 -1.49 8.13
CA ALA A 160 -8.11 -1.91 6.73
C ALA A 160 -9.01 -1.06 5.84
N VAL A 161 -8.55 -0.85 4.61
CA VAL A 161 -9.34 -0.28 3.50
C VAL A 161 -9.24 -1.27 2.35
N GLU A 162 -10.37 -1.71 1.81
CA GLU A 162 -10.40 -2.75 0.78
C GLU A 162 -11.25 -2.36 -0.43
N SER A 163 -10.84 -2.85 -1.59
CA SER A 163 -11.62 -2.75 -2.81
C SER A 163 -11.78 -4.13 -3.44
N LEU A 164 -13.00 -4.45 -3.86
CA LEU A 164 -13.28 -5.65 -4.62
C LEU A 164 -12.58 -5.59 -5.99
N MET A 165 -11.97 -6.68 -6.40
CA MET A 165 -11.29 -6.86 -7.68
C MET A 165 -12.22 -7.56 -8.68
N LEU A 166 -13.45 -7.04 -8.79
CA LEU A 166 -14.50 -7.58 -9.66
C LEU A 166 -14.82 -6.65 -10.83
N GLY A 167 -15.25 -7.24 -11.95
CA GLY A 167 -15.70 -6.51 -13.15
C GLY A 167 -14.58 -6.09 -14.10
N LYS A 168 -14.87 -5.14 -15.00
CA LYS A 168 -13.94 -4.70 -16.05
C LYS A 168 -12.66 -4.08 -15.46
N ALA A 169 -11.52 -4.35 -16.10
CA ALA A 169 -10.20 -3.89 -15.63
C ALA A 169 -10.13 -2.37 -15.37
N LYS A 170 -10.71 -1.55 -16.24
CA LYS A 170 -10.76 -0.08 -16.07
C LYS A 170 -11.44 0.35 -14.76
N ASN A 171 -12.51 -0.35 -14.37
CA ASN A 171 -13.25 -0.06 -13.14
C ASN A 171 -12.43 -0.48 -11.91
N MET A 172 -11.81 -1.66 -11.98
CA MET A 172 -10.89 -2.15 -10.95
C MET A 172 -9.73 -1.17 -10.72
N TRP A 173 -9.06 -0.70 -11.80
CA TRP A 173 -7.98 0.28 -11.68
C TRP A 173 -8.44 1.60 -11.08
N THR A 174 -9.63 2.07 -11.46
CA THR A 174 -10.20 3.30 -10.90
C THR A 174 -10.47 3.16 -9.40
N ARG A 175 -11.01 2.03 -8.94
CA ARG A 175 -11.23 1.82 -7.49
C ARG A 175 -9.91 1.69 -6.71
N CYS A 176 -8.93 0.96 -7.25
CA CYS A 176 -7.60 0.86 -6.63
C CYS A 176 -6.92 2.22 -6.54
N PHE A 177 -7.06 3.05 -7.58
CA PHE A 177 -6.55 4.40 -7.60
C PHE A 177 -7.23 5.29 -6.56
N SER A 178 -8.57 5.26 -6.43
CA SER A 178 -9.29 6.02 -5.40
C SER A 178 -8.88 5.60 -3.99
N LEU A 179 -8.66 4.29 -3.78
CA LEU A 179 -8.14 3.75 -2.53
C LEU A 179 -6.74 4.29 -2.23
N ALA A 180 -5.83 4.23 -3.21
CA ALA A 180 -4.47 4.78 -3.08
C ALA A 180 -4.50 6.28 -2.77
N LYS A 181 -5.34 7.03 -3.48
CA LYS A 181 -5.48 8.48 -3.32
C LYS A 181 -6.01 8.86 -1.94
N ALA A 182 -6.99 8.13 -1.42
CA ALA A 182 -7.50 8.35 -0.07
C ALA A 182 -6.42 8.12 1.00
N VAL A 183 -5.69 7.01 0.94
CA VAL A 183 -4.61 6.73 1.90
C VAL A 183 -3.46 7.72 1.78
N ALA A 184 -3.06 8.07 0.56
CA ALA A 184 -2.04 9.09 0.34
C ALA A 184 -2.46 10.46 0.89
N GLN A 185 -3.73 10.85 0.75
CA GLN A 185 -4.25 12.08 1.34
C GLN A 185 -4.17 12.08 2.87
N VAL A 186 -4.46 10.95 3.50
CA VAL A 186 -4.35 10.79 4.96
C VAL A 186 -2.89 10.96 5.41
N TYR A 187 -1.95 10.43 4.63
CA TYR A 187 -0.52 10.63 4.87
C TYR A 187 -0.09 12.09 4.70
N GLU A 188 -0.61 12.81 3.71
CA GLU A 188 -0.35 14.25 3.57
C GLU A 188 -0.85 15.03 4.80
N TRP A 189 -2.01 14.69 5.36
CA TRP A 189 -2.50 15.31 6.60
C TRP A 189 -1.68 14.95 7.85
N GLN A 190 -0.90 13.86 7.81
CA GLN A 190 0.08 13.55 8.85
C GLN A 190 1.29 14.50 8.77
N ILE A 191 1.83 14.75 7.56
CA ILE A 191 3.01 15.60 7.38
C ILE A 191 2.64 17.08 7.49
N LYS A 192 1.57 17.48 6.82
CA LYS A 192 1.11 18.86 6.67
C LYS A 192 -0.38 18.92 7.05
N PRO A 193 -0.71 18.85 8.35
CA PRO A 193 -2.08 18.99 8.80
C PRO A 193 -2.60 20.39 8.45
N GLU A 194 -3.77 20.46 7.81
CA GLU A 194 -4.44 21.75 7.54
C GLU A 194 -4.86 22.44 8.85
N VAL A 195 -5.25 21.65 9.85
CA VAL A 195 -5.61 22.13 11.19
C VAL A 195 -4.93 21.27 12.25
N ALA A 196 -4.40 21.87 13.32
CA ALA A 196 -3.64 21.16 14.34
C ALA A 196 -4.43 19.98 14.97
N HIS A 197 -5.75 20.13 15.14
CA HIS A 197 -6.61 19.07 15.68
C HIS A 197 -7.01 18.02 14.64
N THR A 198 -6.61 18.13 13.38
CA THR A 198 -6.81 17.08 12.36
C THR A 198 -5.54 16.29 12.08
N ALA A 199 -4.47 16.51 12.86
CA ALA A 199 -3.23 15.77 12.72
C ALA A 199 -3.49 14.25 12.85
N VAL A 200 -3.15 13.53 11.78
CA VAL A 200 -3.17 12.07 11.77
C VAL A 200 -1.86 11.61 12.39
N ARG A 201 -1.93 10.62 13.26
CA ARG A 201 -0.72 10.01 13.81
C ARG A 201 0.13 9.37 12.71
N PRO A 202 1.44 9.17 12.93
CA PRO A 202 2.25 8.37 12.02
C PRO A 202 1.68 6.98 11.80
N PHE A 203 1.74 6.49 10.57
CA PHE A 203 1.33 5.14 10.23
C PHE A 203 2.11 4.60 9.03
N SER A 204 2.23 3.27 8.99
CA SER A 204 2.72 2.53 7.83
C SER A 204 1.60 1.70 7.20
N CYS A 205 1.78 1.28 5.96
CA CYS A 205 0.83 0.51 5.18
C CYS A 205 1.39 -0.87 4.86
N MET A 206 0.51 -1.85 4.62
CA MET A 206 0.82 -3.10 3.94
C MET A 206 -0.29 -3.42 2.95
N SER A 207 0.08 -3.90 1.76
CA SER A 207 -0.91 -4.37 0.80
C SER A 207 -1.09 -5.87 0.91
N LEU A 208 -2.33 -6.34 0.70
CA LEU A 208 -2.71 -7.74 0.71
C LEU A 208 -3.73 -7.98 -0.40
N GLU A 209 -3.63 -9.14 -1.04
CA GLU A 209 -4.70 -9.66 -1.88
C GLU A 209 -5.40 -10.80 -1.15
N ARG A 210 -6.70 -10.63 -0.88
CA ARG A 210 -7.51 -11.61 -0.15
C ARG A 210 -8.50 -12.28 -1.09
N GLN A 211 -8.63 -13.60 -1.00
CA GLN A 211 -9.75 -14.32 -1.60
C GLN A 211 -10.95 -14.27 -0.65
N LEU A 212 -12.10 -13.83 -1.14
CA LEU A 212 -13.33 -13.73 -0.37
C LEU A 212 -14.12 -15.03 -0.53
N ARG A 213 -13.88 -15.98 0.39
CA ARG A 213 -14.55 -17.30 0.36
C ARG A 213 -16.04 -17.21 0.67
N ASP A 214 -16.43 -16.23 1.50
CA ASP A 214 -17.81 -16.09 1.95
C ASP A 214 -18.70 -15.32 0.95
N PHE A 215 -18.10 -14.77 -0.11
CA PHE A 215 -18.82 -13.96 -1.08
C PHE A 215 -19.44 -14.85 -2.16
N LYS A 216 -20.74 -15.16 -2.01
CA LYS A 216 -21.52 -15.85 -3.03
C LYS A 216 -21.89 -14.87 -4.13
N VAL A 217 -21.22 -14.94 -5.27
CA VAL A 217 -21.65 -14.24 -6.48
C VAL A 217 -22.82 -15.04 -7.06
N HIS A 218 -23.99 -14.42 -7.26
CA HIS A 218 -25.07 -15.04 -8.02
C HIS A 218 -24.65 -15.11 -9.50
N GLY A 219 -24.18 -16.29 -9.93
CA GLY A 219 -23.76 -16.57 -11.31
C GLY A 219 -22.65 -17.64 -11.35
N GLU A 220 -22.57 -18.38 -12.45
CA GLU A 220 -21.72 -19.59 -12.68
C GLU A 220 -20.19 -19.40 -12.57
N GLN A 221 -19.69 -18.30 -12.00
CA GLN A 221 -18.24 -18.12 -11.84
C GLN A 221 -17.70 -18.90 -10.64
N GLN A 222 -16.95 -19.96 -10.93
CA GLN A 222 -16.33 -20.87 -9.95
C GLN A 222 -15.16 -20.27 -9.15
N GLN A 223 -14.67 -19.06 -9.48
CA GLN A 223 -13.56 -18.45 -8.75
C GLN A 223 -14.05 -17.44 -7.70
N ALA A 224 -13.67 -17.68 -6.45
CA ALA A 224 -13.94 -16.77 -5.34
C ALA A 224 -13.40 -15.36 -5.66
N PRO A 225 -14.20 -14.29 -5.47
CA PRO A 225 -13.77 -12.95 -5.81
C PRO A 225 -12.57 -12.52 -4.96
N ARG A 226 -11.68 -11.74 -5.56
CA ARG A 226 -10.50 -11.20 -4.87
C ARG A 226 -10.78 -9.79 -4.38
N ALA A 227 -10.13 -9.38 -3.31
CA ALA A 227 -10.11 -8.01 -2.80
C ALA A 227 -8.66 -7.55 -2.62
N LEU A 228 -8.38 -6.32 -3.03
CA LEU A 228 -7.13 -5.63 -2.69
C LEU A 228 -7.37 -4.86 -1.38
N ARG A 229 -6.57 -5.17 -0.36
CA ARG A 229 -6.66 -4.58 0.97
C ARG A 229 -5.38 -3.82 1.28
N LEU A 230 -5.51 -2.58 1.74
CA LEU A 230 -4.46 -1.85 2.43
C LEU A 230 -4.72 -1.89 3.94
N VAL A 231 -3.77 -2.43 4.67
CA VAL A 231 -3.76 -2.45 6.14
C VAL A 231 -2.88 -1.31 6.62
N LEU A 232 -3.41 -0.51 7.54
CA LEU A 232 -2.80 0.68 8.09
C LEU A 232 -2.40 0.39 9.55
N PHE A 233 -1.12 0.55 9.85
CA PHE A 233 -0.50 0.30 11.14
C PHE A 233 -0.19 1.63 11.81
N PRO A 234 -1.01 2.10 12.75
CA PRO A 234 -0.71 3.30 13.51
C PRO A 234 0.55 3.11 14.36
N GLU A 235 1.35 4.16 14.48
CA GLU A 235 2.54 4.21 15.32
C GLU A 235 2.30 5.14 16.50
N GLY A 236 2.87 4.77 17.66
CA GLY A 236 2.68 5.49 18.92
C GLY A 236 1.29 5.32 19.54
N ASP A 237 1.12 5.95 20.70
CA ASP A 237 -0.13 5.92 21.46
C ASP A 237 -1.16 6.91 20.89
N PRO A 238 -2.47 6.61 20.99
CA PRO A 238 -3.51 7.60 20.70
C PRO A 238 -3.35 8.86 21.57
N PRO A 239 -3.63 10.05 21.00
CA PRO A 239 -3.83 11.23 21.83
C PRO A 239 -5.02 11.02 22.78
N PRO A 240 -5.08 11.72 23.92
CA PRO A 240 -6.24 11.69 24.80
C PRO A 240 -7.48 12.18 24.04
N ARG A 241 -8.62 11.54 24.30
CA ARG A 241 -9.88 11.94 23.66
C ARG A 241 -10.40 13.24 24.30
N PRO A 242 -11.15 14.07 23.54
CA PRO A 242 -11.70 15.33 24.06
C PRO A 242 -12.68 15.13 25.22
N ASP A 243 -13.32 13.97 25.30
CA ASP A 243 -14.25 13.57 26.37
C ASP A 243 -13.52 13.14 27.65
N GLY A 244 -12.19 13.20 27.69
CA GLY A 244 -11.38 12.78 28.83
C GLY A 244 -11.32 11.27 29.03
N SER A 245 -11.98 10.48 28.16
CA SER A 245 -11.82 9.03 28.20
C SER A 245 -10.37 8.70 27.84
N PRO A 246 -9.69 7.83 28.63
CA PRO A 246 -8.37 7.38 28.24
C PRO A 246 -8.49 6.78 26.84
N GLY A 247 -7.70 7.29 25.89
CA GLY A 247 -7.53 6.61 24.61
C GLY A 247 -7.05 5.22 24.96
N LEU A 248 -7.96 4.23 24.94
CA LEU A 248 -7.86 2.98 25.68
C LEU A 248 -6.42 2.49 25.68
N ARG A 249 -5.70 2.70 26.79
CA ARG A 249 -4.48 1.96 27.07
C ARG A 249 -4.96 0.54 27.28
N VAL A 250 -5.11 -0.22 26.20
CA VAL A 250 -5.13 -1.67 26.30
C VAL A 250 -3.76 -1.96 26.86
N ALA A 251 -3.71 -2.15 28.18
CA ALA A 251 -2.52 -2.61 28.86
C ALA A 251 -2.00 -3.76 28.00
N GLN A 252 -0.78 -3.62 27.47
CA GLN A 252 -0.05 -4.77 26.96
C GLN A 252 -0.11 -5.77 28.11
N LYS A 253 -1.03 -6.72 28.01
CA LYS A 253 -1.03 -7.90 28.86
C LYS A 253 0.18 -8.64 28.36
N VAL A 254 1.33 -8.26 28.92
CA VAL A 254 2.61 -8.92 28.73
C VAL A 254 2.29 -10.37 28.95
N ALA A 255 2.28 -11.15 27.87
CA ALA A 255 2.25 -12.60 27.92
C ALA A 255 3.63 -13.04 28.46
N SER A 256 3.86 -12.74 29.74
CA SER A 256 4.90 -13.29 30.57
C SER A 256 4.28 -14.50 31.26
N CYS A 257 4.96 -15.64 31.13
CA CYS A 257 4.71 -16.89 31.84
C CYS A 257 3.51 -17.73 31.37
N ALA A 258 3.73 -18.54 30.34
CA ALA A 258 3.34 -19.95 30.37
C ALA A 258 4.33 -20.76 29.54
N GLN A 259 5.21 -21.49 30.23
CA GLN A 259 6.02 -22.55 29.64
C GLN A 259 5.10 -23.59 28.97
N PRO A 260 5.50 -24.24 27.87
CA PRO A 260 4.80 -25.42 27.40
C PRO A 260 5.05 -26.56 28.40
N LEU A 261 4.03 -26.87 29.20
CA LEU A 261 3.99 -28.12 29.94
C LEU A 261 3.83 -29.26 28.94
N VAL A 262 4.93 -29.98 28.76
CA VAL A 262 5.00 -31.27 28.08
C VAL A 262 3.99 -32.22 28.72
N PHE A 263 3.07 -32.75 27.92
CA PHE A 263 2.40 -34.01 28.24
C PHE A 263 2.56 -34.98 27.08
N LEU A 264 3.55 -35.86 27.24
CA LEU A 264 3.64 -37.15 26.59
C LEU A 264 2.47 -38.03 27.05
N LYS A 265 1.75 -38.63 26.10
CA LYS A 265 1.06 -39.93 26.16
C LYS A 265 0.74 -40.31 24.71
N HIS A 266 1.61 -41.01 23.99
CA HIS A 266 1.58 -42.48 23.87
C HIS A 266 0.16 -43.05 23.92
N PHE A 267 -0.41 -43.30 22.73
CA PHE A 267 -1.36 -44.39 22.54
C PHE A 267 -0.96 -45.18 21.28
N HIS A 268 -0.44 -46.37 21.55
CA HIS A 268 -0.25 -47.47 20.62
C HIS A 268 -1.59 -48.19 20.41
N GLY A 269 -1.78 -48.70 19.19
CA GLY A 269 -2.65 -49.86 18.90
C GLY A 269 -4.12 -49.52 18.64
N LEU A 270 -4.84 -50.16 17.71
CA LEU A 270 -4.63 -51.41 16.99
C LEU A 270 -5.37 -51.34 15.65
N GLN A 271 -4.80 -51.99 14.63
CA GLN A 271 -5.53 -52.51 13.47
C GLN A 271 -6.49 -53.62 13.93
N VAL A 272 -7.70 -53.69 13.37
CA VAL A 272 -8.18 -54.69 12.40
C VAL A 272 -9.30 -54.05 11.59
#